data_AF-A0ABD6EX74-F1
#
_entry.id   AF-A0ABD6EX74-F1
#
_cell.length_a   1.000
_cell.length_b   1.000
_cell.length_c   1.000
_cell.angle_alpha   90.00
_cell.angle_beta   90.00
_cell.angle_gamma   90.00
#
_symmetry.space_group_name_H-M   'P 1'
#
loop_
_entity.id
_entity.type
_entity.pdbx_description
1 polymer ?
#
loop_
_entity_poly.entity_id
_entity_poly.type
_entity_poly.pdbx_seq_one_letter_code
_entity_poly.pdbx_strand_id
1 'polypeptide(L)' 'MCGTLDYLPPEMIKGAPHDSKVDLWSLGVLCYEFLVGKPPFESKTTVETYRRICRADYVFPDHVSNGARDLIRRASFF' A
#
# COMPACT_ATOMS: atom_id res chain seq x y z
N MET A 1 -16.49 4.43 7.97
CA MET A 1 -15.62 5.46 7.38
C MET A 1 -14.19 5.17 7.79
N CYS A 2 -13.31 4.79 6.87
CA CYS A 2 -11.85 4.87 7.03
C CYS A 2 -11.27 4.48 5.66
N GLY A 3 -11.00 5.48 4.82
CA GLY A 3 -10.28 5.28 3.55
C GLY A 3 -8.89 5.93 3.59
N THR A 4 -8.65 6.92 4.45
CA THR A 4 -7.39 7.68 4.42
C THR A 4 -6.18 6.86 4.89
N LEU A 5 -6.36 5.89 5.81
CA LEU A 5 -5.23 5.15 6.36
C LEU A 5 -4.59 4.20 5.34
N ASP A 6 -5.39 3.58 4.48
CA ASP A 6 -4.92 2.51 3.58
C ASP A 6 -3.92 2.99 2.52
N TYR A 7 -3.90 4.30 2.26
CA TYR A 7 -2.98 4.95 1.32
C TYR A 7 -1.77 5.61 2.00
N LEU A 8 -1.74 5.69 3.33
CA LEU A 8 -0.63 6.35 4.01
C LEU A 8 0.62 5.46 4.05
N PRO A 9 1.81 6.00 3.73
CA PRO A 9 3.05 5.27 3.87
C PRO A 9 3.49 5.14 5.35
N PRO A 10 4.33 4.15 5.66
CA PRO A 10 4.71 3.84 7.04
C PRO A 10 5.44 4.99 7.75
N GLU A 11 6.19 5.84 7.05
CA GLU A 11 6.86 7.02 7.60
C GLU A 11 5.88 8.10 8.07
N MET A 12 4.82 8.38 7.31
CA MET A 12 3.80 9.34 7.71
C MET A 12 3.02 8.83 8.92
N ILE A 13 2.73 7.52 8.93
CA ILE A 13 2.06 6.85 10.04
C ILE A 13 2.89 6.89 11.34
N LYS A 14 4.23 6.86 11.21
CA LYS A 14 5.17 6.93 12.35
C LYS A 14 5.52 8.37 12.73
N GLY A 15 4.99 9.38 12.03
CA GLY A 15 5.36 10.78 12.24
C GLY A 15 6.81 11.10 11.87
N ALA A 16 7.42 10.30 10.99
CA ALA A 16 8.77 10.54 10.51
C ALA A 16 8.77 11.63 9.40
N PRO A 17 9.91 12.31 9.17
CA PRO A 17 10.06 13.19 8.03
C PRO A 17 9.75 12.43 6.73
N HIS A 18 8.99 13.06 5.85
CA HIS A 18 8.59 12.50 4.56
C HIS A 18 8.98 13.45 3.43
N ASP A 19 9.20 12.90 2.24
CA ASP A 19 9.50 13.63 1.02
C ASP A 19 8.45 13.32 -0.05
N SER A 20 8.70 13.70 -1.30
CA SER A 20 7.78 13.44 -2.42
C SER A 20 7.55 11.95 -2.73
N LYS A 21 8.26 11.01 -2.10
CA LYS A 21 8.06 9.57 -2.31
C LYS A 21 6.76 9.05 -1.72
N VAL A 22 6.13 9.78 -0.80
CA VAL A 22 4.81 9.42 -0.24
C VAL A 22 3.73 9.30 -1.31
N ASP A 23 3.86 10.09 -2.38
CA ASP A 23 2.95 10.04 -3.53
C ASP A 23 3.16 8.76 -4.36
N LEU A 24 4.41 8.28 -4.46
CA LEU A 24 4.74 7.03 -5.15
C LEU A 24 4.21 5.81 -4.38
N TRP A 25 4.29 5.84 -3.05
CA TRP A 25 3.64 4.84 -2.21
C TRP A 25 2.14 4.78 -2.49
N SER A 26 1.48 5.93 -2.40
CA SER A 26 0.03 6.06 -2.62
C SER A 26 -0.38 5.60 -4.01
N LEU A 27 0.44 5.90 -5.03
CA LEU A 27 0.24 5.43 -6.40
C LEU A 27 0.30 3.91 -6.49
N GLY A 28 1.29 3.26 -5.87
CA GLY A 28 1.39 1.79 -5.92
C GLY A 28 0.25 1.09 -5.16
N VAL A 29 -0.24 1.68 -4.06
CA VAL A 29 -1.47 1.25 -3.36
C VAL A 29 -2.68 1.31 -4.30
N LEU A 30 -2.87 2.45 -4.98
CA LEU A 30 -3.97 2.63 -5.94
C LEU A 30 -3.86 1.67 -7.13
N CYS A 31 -2.67 1.47 -7.68
CA CYS A 31 -2.44 0.50 -8.76
C CYS A 31 -2.82 -0.93 -8.32
N TYR A 32 -2.48 -1.33 -7.10
CA TYR A 32 -2.92 -2.62 -6.55
C TYR A 32 -4.45 -2.67 -6.48
N GLU A 33 -5.08 -1.65 -5.92
CA GLU A 33 -6.53 -1.60 -5.74
C GLU A 33 -7.29 -1.64 -7.07
N PHE A 34 -6.82 -0.94 -8.11
CA PHE A 34 -7.44 -1.01 -9.43
C PHE A 34 -7.40 -2.40 -10.06
N LEU A 35 -6.37 -3.19 -9.77
CA LEU A 35 -6.21 -4.54 -10.32
C LEU A 35 -6.92 -5.61 -9.49
N VAL A 36 -7.00 -5.41 -8.17
CA VAL A 36 -7.50 -6.43 -7.22
C VAL A 36 -8.91 -6.11 -6.71
N GLY A 37 -9.35 -4.85 -6.84
CA GLY A 37 -10.65 -4.34 -6.39
C GLY A 37 -10.72 -3.96 -4.91
N LYS A 38 -9.59 -4.01 -4.19
CA LYS A 38 -9.48 -3.60 -2.78
C LYS A 38 -8.04 -3.20 -2.42
N PRO A 39 -7.83 -2.36 -1.38
CA PRO A 39 -6.49 -1.98 -0.95
C PRO A 39 -5.65 -3.20 -0.46
N PRO A 40 -4.31 -3.15 -0.61
CA PRO A 40 -3.42 -4.25 -0.26
C PRO A 40 -3.36 -4.55 1.25
N PHE A 41 -3.56 -3.52 2.09
CA PHE A 41 -3.38 -3.60 3.55
C PHE A 41 -4.69 -3.59 4.34
N GLU A 42 -5.83 -3.40 3.66
CA GLU A 42 -7.15 -3.32 4.31
C GLU A 42 -7.40 -4.56 5.17
N SER A 43 -7.82 -4.32 6.42
CA SER A 43 -8.06 -5.35 7.41
C SER A 43 -9.25 -4.97 8.31
N LYS A 44 -9.74 -5.94 9.10
CA LYS A 44 -10.92 -5.74 9.96
C LYS A 44 -10.71 -4.66 11.04
N THR A 45 -9.47 -4.40 11.44
CA THR A 45 -9.14 -3.42 12.47
C THR A 45 -8.05 -2.48 11.95
N THR A 46 -8.16 -1.21 12.34
CA THR A 46 -7.17 -0.16 12.04
C THR A 46 -5.76 -0.53 12.51
N VAL A 47 -5.67 -1.23 13.66
CA VAL A 47 -4.39 -1.71 14.21
C VAL A 47 -3.74 -2.76 13.32
N GLU A 48 -4.53 -3.65 12.73
CA GLU A 48 -3.99 -4.65 11.80
C GLU A 48 -3.60 -4.01 10.48
N THR A 49 -4.42 -3.10 9.93
CA THR A 49 -4.05 -2.31 8.74
C THR A 49 -2.72 -1.58 8.96
N TYR A 50 -2.55 -0.89 10.09
CA TYR A 50 -1.29 -0.23 10.47
C TYR A 50 -0.11 -1.21 10.47
N ARG A 51 -0.29 -2.38 11.09
CA ARG A 51 0.76 -3.41 11.20
C ARG A 51 1.19 -3.89 9.82
N ARG A 52 0.22 -4.11 8.93
CA ARG A 52 0.47 -4.58 7.57
C ARG A 52 1.14 -3.52 6.70
N ILE A 53 0.73 -2.25 6.81
CA ILE A 53 1.42 -1.13 6.16
C ILE A 53 2.88 -1.06 6.60
N CYS A 54 3.13 -1.09 7.92
CA CYS A 54 4.49 -1.03 8.47
C CYS A 54 5.39 -2.20 8.07
N ARG A 55 4.82 -3.33 7.67
CA ARG A 55 5.53 -4.54 7.26
C ARG A 55 5.52 -4.77 5.75
N ALA A 56 4.85 -3.92 4.98
CA ALA A 56 4.57 -4.18 3.58
C ALA A 56 3.94 -5.58 3.37
N ASP A 57 2.96 -5.94 4.22
CA ASP A 57 2.37 -7.29 4.24
C ASP A 57 1.11 -7.39 3.36
N TYR A 58 1.32 -7.83 2.12
CA TYR A 58 0.28 -8.02 1.11
C TYR A 58 0.67 -9.15 0.13
N VAL A 59 -0.32 -9.70 -0.57
CA VAL A 59 -0.12 -10.82 -1.51
C VAL A 59 -0.83 -10.50 -2.82
N PHE A 60 -0.15 -10.74 -3.94
CA PHE A 60 -0.78 -10.61 -5.26
C PHE A 60 -1.60 -11.84 -5.61
N PRO A 61 -2.87 -11.68 -6.03
CA PRO A 61 -3.63 -12.76 -6.66
C PRO A 61 -2.98 -13.25 -7.97
N ASP A 62 -3.31 -14.48 -8.37
CA ASP A 62 -2.73 -15.14 -9.55
C ASP A 62 -3.05 -14.43 -10.87
N HIS A 63 -4.17 -13.71 -10.94
CA HIS A 63 -4.57 -12.96 -12.14
C HIS A 63 -3.76 -11.68 -12.37
N VAL A 64 -2.99 -11.21 -11.38
CA VAL A 64 -2.17 -10.00 -11.53
C VAL A 64 -0.88 -10.37 -12.27
N SER A 65 -0.66 -9.74 -13.42
CA SER A 65 0.50 -10.03 -14.28
C SER A 65 1.84 -9.69 -13.59
N ASN A 66 2.91 -10.38 -13.98
CA ASN A 66 4.25 -10.14 -13.41
C ASN A 66 4.74 -8.70 -13.64
N GLY A 67 4.41 -8.08 -14.78
CA GLY A 67 4.75 -6.69 -15.05
C GLY A 67 4.04 -5.71 -14.12
N ALA A 68 2.76 -5.94 -13.82
CA ALA A 68 2.02 -5.14 -12.85
C ALA A 68 2.57 -5.32 -11.43
N ARG A 69 2.92 -6.56 -11.04
CA ARG A 69 3.57 -6.86 -9.76
C ARG A 69 4.90 -6.12 -9.59
N ASP A 70 5.72 -6.09 -10.64
CA ASP A 70 7.01 -5.38 -10.64
C ASP A 70 6.81 -3.86 -10.53
N LEU A 71 5.88 -3.28 -11.31
CA LEU A 71 5.55 -1.85 -11.24
C LEU A 71 5.12 -1.44 -9.83
N ILE A 72 4.16 -2.16 -9.25
CA ILE A 72 3.64 -1.88 -7.89
C ILE A 72 4.76 -2.00 -6.85
N ARG A 73 5.63 -3.00 -6.99
CA ARG A 73 6.75 -3.19 -6.07
C ARG A 73 7.71 -2.00 -6.08
N ARG A 74 8.05 -1.49 -7.27
CA ARG A 74 8.96 -0.34 -7.42
C ARG A 74 8.35 0.98 -6.95
N ALA A 75 7.03 1.14 -7.08
CA ALA A 75 6.34 2.35 -6.66
C ALA A 75 6.16 2.43 -5.14
N SER A 76 5.83 1.31 -4.49
CA SER A 76 5.52 1.28 -3.06
C SER A 76 6.67 0.84 -2.15
N PHE A 77 7.68 0.11 -2.63
CA PHE A 77 8.70 -0.45 -1.73
C PHE A 77 10.10 -0.09 -2.25
N PHE A 78 10.55 1.10 -1.85
CA PHE A 78 11.95 1.51 -1.93
C PHE A 78 12.83 0.68 -0.99
#